data_AF-A0A5J4TBA8-F1
#
_entry.id   AF-A0A5J4TBA8-F1
#
_cell.length_a   1.000
_cell.length_b   1.000
_cell.length_c   1.000
_cell.angle_alpha   90.00
_cell.angle_beta   90.00
_cell.angle_gamma   90.00
#
_symmetry.space_group_name_H-M   'P 1'
#
loop_
_entity.id
_entity.type
_entity.pdbx_description
1 polymer ?
#
loop_
_entity_poly.entity_id
_entity_poly.type
_entity_poly.pdbx_seq_one_letter_code
_entity_poly.pdbx_strand_id
1 'polypeptide(L)' 'MRFDEGLDDWAKSGSTIIGEQKISLTRTNSGSSGGLWTSLPYSGKTWQMDTTFHISRPAQNNGDGLAL' A
#
# COMPACT_ATOMS: atom_id res chain seq x y z
N MET A 1 14.00 -15.44 -3.52
CA MET A 1 13.14 -14.77 -2.54
C MET A 1 11.95 -14.24 -3.29
N ARG A 2 10.75 -14.74 -2.98
CA ARG A 2 9.53 -14.18 -3.56
C ARG A 2 9.06 -13.04 -2.66
N PHE A 3 8.61 -11.94 -3.28
CA PHE A 3 8.28 -10.69 -2.58
C PHE A 3 7.02 -10.80 -1.70
N ASP A 4 6.27 -11.89 -1.81
CA ASP A 4 5.09 -12.21 -1.01
C ASP A 4 5.43 -12.81 0.37
N GLU A 5 6.63 -13.37 0.57
CA GLU A 5 7.10 -14.02 1.80
C GLU A 5 7.19 -13.08 3.03
N GLY A 6 6.88 -11.77 2.87
CA GLY A 6 6.86 -10.77 3.96
C GLY A 6 5.49 -10.15 4.25
N LEU A 7 4.42 -10.66 3.64
CA LEU A 7 3.07 -10.09 3.74
C LEU A 7 2.06 -10.95 4.50
N ASP A 8 2.51 -12.02 5.14
CA ASP A 8 1.63 -12.95 5.86
C ASP A 8 0.84 -12.25 6.99
N ASP A 9 1.44 -11.23 7.61
CA ASP A 9 0.80 -10.42 8.66
C ASP A 9 0.12 -9.15 8.11
N TRP A 10 -0.13 -9.08 6.80
CA TRP A 10 -0.78 -7.93 6.16
C TRP A 10 -2.04 -8.31 5.36
N ALA A 11 -3.15 -7.67 5.71
CA ALA A 11 -4.41 -7.78 5.00
C ALA A 11 -4.49 -6.75 3.86
N LYS A 12 -4.71 -7.25 2.64
CA LYS A 12 -4.93 -6.42 1.44
C LYS A 12 -6.41 -6.08 1.31
N SER A 13 -6.71 -4.89 0.80
CA SER A 13 -8.09 -4.45 0.55
C SER A 13 -8.22 -3.68 -0.76
N GLY A 14 -9.43 -3.68 -1.34
CA GLY A 14 -9.76 -2.94 -2.55
C GLY A 14 -8.91 -3.39 -3.75
N SER A 15 -8.30 -2.42 -4.42
CA SER A 15 -7.55 -2.60 -5.67
C SER A 15 -6.08 -3.00 -5.48
N THR A 16 -5.66 -3.31 -4.25
CA THR A 16 -4.26 -3.61 -3.92
C THR A 16 -3.75 -4.85 -4.66
N ILE A 17 -2.61 -4.71 -5.36
CA ILE A 17 -1.92 -5.79 -6.07
C ILE A 17 -0.50 -5.92 -5.52
N ILE A 18 -0.08 -7.16 -5.23
CA ILE A 18 1.30 -7.49 -4.88
C ILE A 18 2.01 -7.92 -6.16
N GLY A 19 2.98 -7.11 -6.60
CA GLY A 19 3.91 -7.49 -7.65
C GLY A 19 5.23 -8.01 -7.08
N GLU A 20 6.08 -8.52 -7.95
CA GLU A 20 7.38 -9.10 -7.56
C GLU A 20 8.38 -8.09 -6.97
N GLN A 21 8.16 -6.79 -7.16
CA GLN A 21 9.09 -5.73 -6.70
C GLN A 21 8.40 -4.58 -5.96
N LYS A 22 7.06 -4.52 -5.98
CA LYS A 22 6.30 -3.42 -5.38
C LYS A 22 4.88 -3.82 -5.07
N ILE A 23 4.30 -3.09 -4.12
CA ILE A 23 2.88 -3.13 -3.80
C ILE A 23 2.23 -1.95 -4.50
N SER A 24 1.18 -2.21 -5.29
CA SER A 24 0.40 -1.16 -5.95
C SER A 24 -0.96 -1.07 -5.25
N LEU A 25 -1.18 0.00 -4.47
CA LEU A 25 -2.47 0.21 -3.78
C LEU A 25 -3.58 0.61 -4.75
N THR A 26 -3.24 1.37 -5.79
CA THR A 26 -4.16 1.80 -6.85
C THR A 26 -3.48 1.72 -8.21
N ARG A 27 -4.29 1.71 -9.27
CA ARG A 27 -3.83 1.89 -10.66
C ARG A 27 -4.24 3.29 -11.16
N THR A 28 -3.76 3.68 -12.33
CA THR A 28 -4.08 4.98 -12.96
C THR A 28 -5.49 5.07 -13.53
N ASN A 29 -6.37 4.10 -13.26
CA ASN A 29 -7.78 4.14 -13.61
C ASN A 29 -8.58 4.99 -12.62
N SER A 30 -9.68 5.58 -13.09
CA SER A 30 -10.61 6.35 -12.25
C SER A 30 -11.31 5.46 -11.23
N GLY A 31 -11.61 6.02 -10.05
CA GLY A 31 -12.41 5.34 -9.01
C GLY A 31 -11.70 4.19 -8.28
N SER A 32 -10.37 4.09 -8.38
CA SER A 32 -9.59 3.04 -7.69
C SER A 32 -9.23 3.47 -6.27
N SER A 33 -9.58 2.65 -5.28
CA SER A 33 -9.05 2.69 -3.92
C SER A 33 -8.51 1.32 -3.52
N GLY A 34 -7.51 1.31 -2.64
CA GLY A 34 -6.93 0.10 -2.09
C GLY A 34 -6.14 0.42 -0.83
N GLY A 35 -5.93 -0.60 -0.01
CA GLY A 35 -5.25 -0.46 1.27
C GLY A 35 -4.48 -1.72 1.64
N LEU A 36 -3.56 -1.54 2.57
CA LEU A 36 -2.77 -2.59 3.20
C LEU A 36 -2.77 -2.34 4.70
N TRP A 37 -3.21 -3.32 5.48
CA TRP A 37 -3.44 -3.20 6.92
C TRP A 37 -2.69 -4.29 7.66
N THR A 38 -2.19 -4.03 8.87
CA THR A 38 -1.66 -5.11 9.70
C THR A 38 -2.81 -6.03 10.12
N SER A 39 -2.60 -7.34 10.02
CA SER A 39 -3.60 -8.35 10.38
C SER A 39 -3.83 -8.40 11.90
N LEU A 40 -2.84 -7.99 12.68
CA LEU A 40 -2.88 -7.95 14.14
C LEU A 40 -2.66 -6.51 14.64
N PRO A 41 -3.30 -6.11 15.75
CA PRO A 41 -3.05 -4.83 16.38
C PRO A 41 -1.66 -4.82 17.05
N TYR A 42 -0.96 -3.70 16.95
CA TYR A 42 0.28 -3.48 17.71
C TYR A 42 -0.05 -3.06 19.15
N SER A 43 0.56 -3.71 20.14
CA SER A 43 0.28 -3.49 21.57
C SER A 43 1.41 -2.79 22.34
N GLY A 44 2.46 -2.34 21.65
CA GLY A 44 3.58 -1.65 22.30
C GLY A 44 3.28 -0.18 22.58
N LYS A 45 4.07 0.41 23.49
CA LYS A 45 3.91 1.82 23.91
C LYS A 45 4.46 2.83 22.90
N THR A 46 5.41 2.41 22.08
CA THR A 46 6.09 3.27 21.10
C THR A 46 6.44 2.42 19.90
N TRP A 47 6.26 2.97 18.71
CA TRP A 47 6.63 2.34 17.46
C TRP A 47 7.13 3.40 16.48
N GLN A 48 7.87 2.95 15.48
CA GLN A 48 8.32 3.74 14.35
C GLN A 48 8.10 2.90 13.08
N MET A 49 7.68 3.56 12.00
CA MET A 49 7.54 2.96 10.69
C MET A 49 8.24 3.84 9.68
N ASP A 50 9.12 3.22 8.89
CA ASP A 50 9.70 3.85 7.71
C ASP A 50 8.96 3.32 6.48
N THR A 51 8.43 4.22 5.66
CA THR A 51 7.69 3.87 4.44
C THR A 51 8.28 4.58 3.24
N THR A 52 8.39 3.85 2.13
CA THR A 52 8.81 4.38 0.83
C THR A 52 7.69 4.14 -0.15
N PHE A 53 7.18 5.19 -0.77
CA PHE A 53 6.11 5.11 -1.75
C PHE A 53 6.45 5.90 -3.02
N HIS A 54 5.78 5.55 -4.11
CA HIS A 54 5.88 6.25 -5.37
C HIS A 54 4.48 6.48 -5.95
N ILE A 55 4.15 7.73 -6.25
CA ILE A 55 2.92 8.11 -6.94
C ILE A 55 3.29 8.53 -8.35
N SER A 56 2.89 7.74 -9.34
CA SER A 56 3.11 8.04 -10.77
C SER A 56 1.82 8.50 -11.43
N ARG A 57 1.77 9.76 -11.88
CA ARG A 57 0.73 10.30 -12.79
C ARG A 57 1.28 11.41 -13.69
N PRO A 58 0.66 11.68 -14.86
CA PRO A 58 0.88 12.91 -15.61
C PRO A 58 0.48 14.13 -14.76
N ALA A 59 1.30 15.18 -14.80
CA ALA A 59 1.32 16.33 -13.88
C ALA A 59 0.02 17.19 -13.79
N GLN A 60 -1.10 16.79 -14.40
CA GLN A 60 -2.26 17.66 -14.63
C GLN A 60 -3.57 17.22 -13.96
N ASN A 61 -3.63 16.09 -13.24
CA ASN A 61 -4.88 15.62 -12.64
C ASN A 61 -4.81 15.49 -11.11
N ASN A 62 -5.72 16.20 -10.43
CA ASN A 62 -6.06 16.10 -9.01
C ASN A 62 -6.46 14.66 -8.65
N GLY A 63 -5.51 13.83 -8.24
CA GLY A 63 -5.79 12.51 -7.66
C GLY A 63 -6.05 12.59 -6.16
N ASP A 64 -6.68 11.55 -5.59
CA ASP A 64 -7.06 11.51 -4.18
C ASP A 64 -5.84 11.53 -3.23
N GLY A 65 -4.80 10.75 -3.55
CA GLY A 65 -3.53 10.73 -2.80
C GLY A 65 -3.23 9.39 -2.12
N LEU A 66 -2.43 9.43 -1.04
CA LEU A 66 -2.03 8.30 -0.19
C LEU A 66 -2.31 8.67 1.27
N ALA A 67 -2.83 7.72 2.05
CA ALA A 67 -2.94 7.81 3.50
C ALA A 67 -2.07 6.74 4.16
N LEU A 68 -1.49 7.08 5.32
CA LEU A 68 -0.71 6.21 6.18
C LEU A 68 -1.35 6.19 7.57
#